data_AF-A0A8J6Y9Y5-F1
#
_entry.id   AF-A0A8J6Y9Y5-F1
#
_cell.length_a   1.000
_cell.length_b   1.000
_cell.length_c   1.000
_cell.angle_alpha   90.00
_cell.angle_beta   90.00
_cell.angle_gamma   90.00
#
_symmetry.space_group_name_H-M   'P 1'
#
loop_
_entity.id
_entity.type
_entity.pdbx_description
1 polymer ?
#
loop_
_entity_poly.entity_id
_entity_poly.type
_entity_poly.pdbx_seq_one_letter_code
_entity_poly.pdbx_strand_id
1 'polypeptide(L)'
;MKHNVLPLFILAAVLAATPVAGQCTYPTPVTPESCAAAAAYNASTNGVSFLVWVDGQQVCEDYPFPASPTDFHEIWSGTKSFWGVIAGIAIEEGLIGLDEIVADTITEWQADPWKSLITVRHLLSLTDGLQADEGGGGSPTYANAIAMPALHEPGTFWEYGAVPYQCFGEFMRRKLAPEFADPVEYLQDRILDTIGATYSEWSYGTDGNPLLDRGSRWLASEWIQYGELVRLGGFWPGTGERIVPQELMDQAFQPSPIKDDYGLTWWLAPPGVAGYPCDTVVARGAGTQLLYVIRSRKTVILRQTTQIWHGWNYVDTVLLDLLFVEDDPQDNCPPAPAGGLTVERTGSDLMFGWNPVQDDISGSTELLAGHELWKATSPDFSDGQLHLTLDGPMPGGLATGEGGAEAGLVFYKVRAFDKCGNAGE
;
A
#
# COMPACT_ATOMS: atom_id res chain seq x y z
N MET A 1 -34.43 -32.90 58.01
CA MET A 1 -33.15 -32.51 57.37
C MET A 1 -32.92 -33.45 56.19
N LYS A 2 -32.96 -32.93 54.95
CA LYS A 2 -32.43 -33.60 53.76
C LYS A 2 -31.71 -32.49 52.98
N HIS A 3 -30.42 -32.66 52.73
CA HIS A 3 -29.61 -31.63 52.09
C HIS A 3 -29.78 -31.70 50.58
N ASN A 4 -30.16 -30.58 49.96
CA ASN A 4 -30.00 -30.39 48.53
C ASN A 4 -28.51 -30.15 48.26
N VAL A 5 -27.91 -30.96 47.39
CA VAL A 5 -26.58 -30.71 46.83
C VAL A 5 -26.78 -30.40 45.36
N LEU A 6 -26.58 -29.13 45.00
CA LEU A 6 -26.62 -28.67 43.61
C LEU A 6 -25.24 -28.94 42.98
N PRO A 7 -25.13 -29.53 41.77
CA PRO A 7 -23.84 -29.72 41.12
C PRO A 7 -23.26 -28.37 40.67
N LEU A 8 -22.08 -28.04 41.18
CA LEU A 8 -21.34 -26.85 40.82
C LEU A 8 -20.70 -27.06 39.43
N PHE A 9 -21.33 -26.56 38.38
CA PHE A 9 -20.70 -26.48 37.06
C PHE A 9 -19.58 -25.44 37.12
N ILE A 10 -18.32 -25.91 37.13
CA ILE A 10 -17.15 -25.04 36.98
C ILE A 10 -17.11 -24.60 35.53
N LEU A 11 -17.56 -23.36 35.29
CA LEU A 11 -17.39 -22.70 33.99
C LEU A 11 -15.90 -22.37 33.82
N ALA A 12 -15.18 -23.21 33.09
CA ALA A 12 -13.79 -22.93 32.72
C ALA A 12 -13.79 -21.77 31.72
N ALA A 13 -13.61 -20.55 32.23
CA ALA A 13 -13.39 -19.38 31.40
C ALA A 13 -12.05 -19.54 30.68
N VAL A 14 -12.10 -20.00 29.42
CA VAL A 14 -10.98 -19.85 28.50
C VAL A 14 -10.85 -18.37 28.24
N LEU A 15 -9.92 -17.70 28.94
CA LEU A 15 -9.46 -16.39 28.48
C LEU A 15 -8.79 -16.63 27.12
N ALA A 16 -9.51 -16.32 26.05
CA ALA A 16 -8.88 -16.02 24.78
C ALA A 16 -7.91 -14.87 25.05
N ALA A 17 -6.61 -15.15 24.99
CA ALA A 17 -5.61 -14.10 25.03
C ALA A 17 -5.83 -13.25 23.78
N THR A 18 -6.44 -12.08 23.94
CA THR A 18 -6.39 -11.03 22.93
C THR A 18 -4.92 -10.82 22.58
N PRO A 19 -4.51 -10.96 21.30
CA PRO A 19 -3.13 -10.67 20.95
C PRO A 19 -2.87 -9.22 21.35
N VAL A 20 -1.92 -9.03 22.26
CA VAL A 20 -1.47 -7.69 22.63
C VAL A 20 -0.79 -7.15 21.39
N ALA A 21 -1.47 -6.24 20.69
CA ALA A 21 -0.84 -5.47 19.63
C ALA A 21 0.45 -4.87 20.22
N GLY A 22 1.60 -5.24 19.63
CA GLY A 22 2.88 -4.75 20.09
C GLY A 22 2.85 -3.23 20.14
N GLN A 23 3.31 -2.62 21.23
CA GLN A 23 3.42 -1.16 21.28
C GLN A 23 4.50 -0.73 20.31
N CYS A 24 4.09 -0.38 19.10
CA CYS A 24 4.96 0.10 18.03
C CYS A 24 5.30 1.57 18.34
N THR A 25 6.20 1.75 19.31
CA THR A 25 6.69 3.05 19.78
C THR A 25 7.81 3.52 18.88
N TYR A 26 7.59 4.65 18.22
CA TYR A 26 8.62 5.37 17.47
C TYR A 26 8.73 6.79 18.03
N PRO A 27 9.92 7.24 18.44
CA PRO A 27 10.06 8.46 19.25
C PRO A 27 9.91 9.75 18.45
N THR A 28 10.32 9.74 17.18
CA THR A 28 10.66 10.97 16.45
C THR A 28 9.48 11.52 15.65
N PRO A 29 9.10 12.81 15.83
CA PRO A 29 8.13 13.49 15.00
C PRO A 29 8.74 13.86 13.63
N VAL A 30 7.88 14.06 12.62
CA VAL A 30 8.29 14.61 11.32
C VAL A 30 8.85 16.02 11.54
N THR A 31 10.08 16.27 11.08
CA THR A 31 10.77 17.57 11.20
C THR A 31 10.84 18.28 9.85
N PRO A 32 11.11 19.60 9.79
CA PRO A 32 11.34 20.29 8.52
C PRO A 32 12.47 19.67 7.68
N GLU A 33 13.49 19.10 8.32
CA GLU A 33 14.61 18.43 7.67
C GLU A 33 14.20 17.07 7.08
N SER A 34 13.50 16.24 7.87
CA SER A 34 12.99 14.93 7.42
C SER A 34 11.97 15.08 6.29
N CYS A 35 11.14 16.11 6.39
CA CYS A 35 10.22 16.59 5.37
C CYS A 35 10.92 16.98 4.06
N ALA A 36 11.97 17.82 4.14
CA ALA A 36 12.72 18.27 2.97
C ALA A 36 13.48 17.13 2.28
N ALA A 37 14.03 16.19 3.05
CA ALA A 37 14.70 15.01 2.51
C ALA A 37 13.71 14.08 1.77
N ALA A 38 12.53 13.82 2.36
CA ALA A 38 11.46 13.05 1.73
C ALA A 38 10.90 13.71 0.46
N ALA A 39 10.72 15.05 0.47
CA ALA A 39 10.33 15.82 -0.71
C ALA A 39 11.39 15.74 -1.84
N ALA A 40 12.67 15.90 -1.51
CA ALA A 40 13.76 15.75 -2.48
C ALA A 40 13.83 14.32 -3.07
N TYR A 41 13.63 13.30 -2.23
CA TYR A 41 13.51 11.91 -2.69
C TYR A 41 12.32 11.74 -3.66
N ASN A 42 11.14 12.24 -3.28
CA ASN A 42 9.93 12.20 -4.10
C ASN A 42 10.16 12.84 -5.49
N ALA A 43 10.71 14.05 -5.53
CA ALA A 43 11.07 14.73 -6.78
C ALA A 43 12.07 13.92 -7.62
N SER A 44 13.09 13.34 -6.99
CA SER A 44 14.11 12.53 -7.67
C SER A 44 13.60 11.19 -8.23
N THR A 45 12.39 10.79 -7.84
CA THR A 45 11.77 9.51 -8.22
C THR A 45 10.41 9.68 -8.91
N ASN A 46 10.24 10.76 -9.67
CA ASN A 46 9.07 11.06 -10.53
C ASN A 46 7.76 11.37 -9.77
N GLY A 47 7.89 11.73 -8.49
CA GLY A 47 6.81 12.30 -7.71
C GLY A 47 6.33 13.66 -8.23
N VAL A 48 5.04 13.91 -8.08
CA VAL A 48 4.35 15.16 -8.47
C VAL A 48 3.54 15.77 -7.33
N SER A 49 3.23 14.99 -6.29
CA SER A 49 2.67 15.52 -5.05
C SER A 49 3.17 14.69 -3.87
N PHE A 50 3.57 15.37 -2.79
CA PHE A 50 3.97 14.73 -1.54
C PHE A 50 3.48 15.56 -0.35
N LEU A 51 2.57 14.99 0.43
CA LEU A 51 1.96 15.65 1.58
C LEU A 51 2.09 14.73 2.81
N VAL A 52 2.29 15.35 3.98
CA VAL A 52 2.25 14.64 5.27
C VAL A 52 1.37 15.43 6.23
N TRP A 53 0.38 14.75 6.79
CA TRP A 53 -0.47 15.27 7.87
C TRP A 53 -0.17 14.53 9.17
N VAL A 54 0.00 15.28 10.27
CA VAL A 54 0.19 14.74 11.62
C VAL A 54 -0.87 15.36 12.54
N ASP A 55 -1.64 14.51 13.21
CA ASP A 55 -2.78 14.90 14.07
C ASP A 55 -3.77 15.84 13.38
N GLY A 56 -4.02 15.61 12.09
CA GLY A 56 -4.91 16.44 11.26
C GLY A 56 -4.33 17.80 10.86
N GLN A 57 -3.02 18.02 11.00
CA GLN A 57 -2.32 19.24 10.57
C GLN A 57 -1.30 18.92 9.47
N GLN A 58 -1.28 19.70 8.39
CA GLN A 58 -0.29 19.57 7.32
C GLN A 58 1.09 20.02 7.83
N VAL A 59 2.04 19.10 7.87
CA VAL A 59 3.44 19.34 8.26
C VAL A 59 4.40 19.30 7.07
N CYS A 60 4.01 18.64 5.98
CA CYS A 60 4.72 18.64 4.71
C CYS A 60 3.77 18.86 3.53
N GLU A 61 4.27 19.58 2.53
CA GLU A 61 3.64 19.78 1.23
C GLU A 61 4.73 20.11 0.20
N ASP A 62 4.80 19.32 -0.86
CA ASP A 62 5.68 19.53 -2.01
C ASP A 62 5.01 19.12 -3.32
N TYR A 63 5.23 19.93 -4.36
CA TYR A 63 4.77 19.70 -5.73
C TYR A 63 5.94 20.00 -6.68
N PRO A 64 6.73 18.99 -7.06
CA PRO A 64 7.89 19.17 -7.93
C PRO A 64 7.48 19.76 -9.29
N PHE A 65 8.11 20.88 -9.68
CA PHE A 65 7.84 21.53 -10.96
C PHE A 65 7.98 20.52 -12.14
N PRO A 66 7.00 20.43 -13.06
CA PRO A 66 5.93 21.40 -13.32
C PRO A 66 4.58 21.13 -12.64
N ALA A 67 4.50 20.23 -11.66
CA ALA A 67 3.24 19.91 -10.98
C ALA A 67 2.69 21.07 -10.12
N SER A 68 1.38 21.04 -9.87
CA SER A 68 0.62 22.04 -9.11
C SER A 68 -0.31 21.37 -8.08
N PRO A 69 -0.63 22.02 -6.94
CA PRO A 69 -1.69 21.58 -6.02
C PRO A 69 -3.08 21.45 -6.65
N THR A 70 -3.27 21.98 -7.87
CA THR A 70 -4.51 21.89 -8.64
C THR A 70 -4.55 20.75 -9.65
N ASP A 71 -3.50 19.91 -9.71
CA ASP A 71 -3.41 18.84 -10.71
C ASP A 71 -4.04 17.54 -10.21
N PHE A 72 -4.92 16.96 -11.02
CA PHE A 72 -5.59 15.69 -10.71
C PHE A 72 -4.79 14.50 -11.26
N HIS A 73 -4.29 13.67 -10.35
CA HIS A 73 -3.52 12.46 -10.67
C HIS A 73 -4.37 11.20 -10.53
N GLU A 74 -4.18 10.25 -11.45
CA GLU A 74 -4.83 8.95 -11.36
C GLU A 74 -4.14 8.10 -10.30
N ILE A 75 -4.90 7.64 -9.30
CA ILE A 75 -4.36 6.85 -8.18
C ILE A 75 -4.30 5.34 -8.48
N TRP A 76 -4.69 4.93 -9.69
CA TRP A 76 -4.72 3.54 -10.15
C TRP A 76 -5.39 2.61 -9.12
N SER A 77 -4.74 1.52 -8.72
CA SER A 77 -5.24 0.58 -7.70
C SER A 77 -5.47 1.18 -6.31
N GLY A 78 -5.00 2.40 -6.00
CA GLY A 78 -5.40 3.13 -4.80
C GLY A 78 -6.92 3.35 -4.72
N THR A 79 -7.60 3.33 -5.88
CA THR A 79 -9.06 3.34 -6.01
C THR A 79 -9.74 2.19 -5.26
N LYS A 80 -9.07 1.03 -5.12
CA LYS A 80 -9.65 -0.15 -4.45
C LYS A 80 -10.01 0.13 -2.99
N SER A 81 -9.19 0.94 -2.32
CA SER A 81 -9.25 1.19 -0.87
C SER A 81 -10.42 2.09 -0.42
N PHE A 82 -11.25 2.57 -1.36
CA PHE A 82 -12.58 3.12 -1.06
C PHE A 82 -13.60 2.01 -0.74
N TRP A 83 -13.46 0.83 -1.33
CA TRP A 83 -14.53 -0.18 -1.33
C TRP A 83 -14.68 -0.95 -0.01
N GLY A 84 -13.58 -1.24 0.68
CA GLY A 84 -13.65 -1.79 2.03
C GLY A 84 -14.30 -0.84 3.05
N VAL A 85 -14.14 0.47 2.84
CA VAL A 85 -14.71 1.51 3.72
C VAL A 85 -16.20 1.72 3.43
N ILE A 86 -16.60 1.81 2.15
CA ILE A 86 -18.01 1.96 1.79
C ILE A 86 -18.83 0.69 2.09
N ALA A 87 -18.20 -0.49 2.01
CA ALA A 87 -18.81 -1.74 2.47
C ALA A 87 -19.12 -1.68 3.98
N GLY A 88 -18.28 -1.02 4.77
CA GLY A 88 -18.55 -0.74 6.19
C GLY A 88 -19.85 0.04 6.40
N ILE A 89 -20.07 1.11 5.63
CA ILE A 89 -21.32 1.88 5.72
C ILE A 89 -22.53 1.04 5.28
N ALA A 90 -22.41 0.30 4.16
CA ALA A 90 -23.47 -0.59 3.68
C ALA A 90 -23.82 -1.73 4.65
N ILE A 91 -22.90 -2.16 5.51
CA ILE A 91 -23.15 -3.12 6.61
C ILE A 91 -23.92 -2.45 7.75
N GLU A 92 -23.55 -1.24 8.16
CA GLU A 92 -24.25 -0.48 9.21
C GLU A 92 -25.69 -0.14 8.80
N GLU A 93 -25.91 0.21 7.52
CA GLU A 93 -27.23 0.43 6.94
C GLU A 93 -28.04 -0.86 6.73
N GLY A 94 -27.44 -2.04 6.97
CA GLY A 94 -28.09 -3.34 6.80
C GLY A 94 -28.37 -3.74 5.35
N LEU A 95 -27.75 -3.06 4.39
CA LEU A 95 -27.85 -3.37 2.95
C LEU A 95 -27.11 -4.67 2.62
N ILE A 96 -25.93 -4.86 3.23
CA ILE A 96 -25.05 -6.00 2.97
C ILE A 96 -24.52 -6.63 4.28
N GLY A 97 -24.04 -7.87 4.20
CA GLY A 97 -23.29 -8.54 5.25
C GLY A 97 -21.93 -9.00 4.73
N LEU A 98 -20.87 -8.81 5.51
CA LEU A 98 -19.51 -9.15 5.05
C LEU A 98 -19.33 -10.64 4.74
N ASP A 99 -20.02 -11.52 5.47
CA ASP A 99 -20.03 -12.96 5.24
C ASP A 99 -21.31 -13.45 4.52
N GLU A 100 -22.09 -12.55 3.91
CA GLU A 100 -23.24 -12.96 3.09
C GLU A 100 -22.78 -13.58 1.76
N ILE A 101 -23.58 -14.52 1.24
CA ILE A 101 -23.32 -15.19 -0.02
C ILE A 101 -23.69 -14.26 -1.18
N VAL A 102 -22.70 -13.92 -2.01
CA VAL A 102 -22.86 -13.01 -3.16
C VAL A 102 -23.88 -13.58 -4.16
N ALA A 103 -23.96 -14.91 -4.28
CA ALA A 103 -24.91 -15.60 -5.17
C ALA A 103 -26.39 -15.43 -4.78
N ASP A 104 -26.73 -14.93 -3.59
CA ASP A 104 -28.11 -14.55 -3.25
C ASP A 104 -28.55 -13.28 -4.03
N THR A 105 -27.59 -12.46 -4.48
CA THR A 105 -27.82 -11.23 -5.26
C THR A 105 -27.36 -11.39 -6.73
N ILE A 106 -26.21 -12.04 -6.95
CA ILE A 106 -25.74 -12.48 -8.28
C ILE A 106 -26.24 -13.92 -8.51
N THR A 107 -27.55 -14.05 -8.73
CA THR A 107 -28.27 -15.33 -8.88
C THR A 107 -27.67 -16.26 -9.93
N GLU A 108 -26.96 -15.70 -10.91
CA GLU A 108 -26.21 -16.39 -11.96
C GLU A 108 -25.13 -17.33 -11.40
N TRP A 109 -24.69 -17.13 -10.16
CA TRP A 109 -23.68 -17.93 -9.48
C TRP A 109 -24.25 -19.12 -8.69
N GLN A 110 -25.56 -19.19 -8.46
CA GLN A 110 -26.19 -20.20 -7.57
C GLN A 110 -26.01 -21.65 -8.05
N ALA A 111 -25.82 -21.87 -9.36
CA ALA A 111 -25.63 -23.19 -9.93
C ALA A 111 -24.16 -23.65 -9.99
N ASP A 112 -23.21 -22.76 -9.71
CA ASP A 112 -21.78 -23.03 -9.75
C ASP A 112 -21.29 -23.49 -8.35
N PRO A 113 -20.55 -24.61 -8.24
CA PRO A 113 -20.19 -25.21 -6.96
C PRO A 113 -19.22 -24.37 -6.11
N TRP A 114 -18.52 -23.40 -6.71
CA TRP A 114 -17.60 -22.51 -6.01
C TRP A 114 -18.12 -21.08 -5.94
N LYS A 115 -18.69 -20.53 -7.02
CA LYS A 115 -19.24 -19.17 -6.98
C LYS A 115 -20.44 -19.03 -6.05
N SER A 116 -21.22 -20.09 -5.85
CA SER A 116 -22.29 -20.13 -4.84
C SER A 116 -21.79 -20.05 -3.38
N LEU A 117 -20.48 -20.12 -3.14
CA LEU A 117 -19.84 -20.01 -1.83
C LEU A 117 -19.02 -18.72 -1.66
N ILE A 118 -18.94 -17.86 -2.68
CA ILE A 118 -18.22 -16.58 -2.59
C ILE A 118 -19.01 -15.63 -1.68
N THR A 119 -18.32 -15.08 -0.66
CA THR A 119 -18.85 -14.05 0.22
C THR A 119 -18.37 -12.66 -0.20
N VAL A 120 -19.00 -11.61 0.32
CA VAL A 120 -18.51 -10.23 0.14
C VAL A 120 -17.06 -10.09 0.65
N ARG A 121 -16.72 -10.75 1.76
CA ARG A 121 -15.36 -10.82 2.31
C ARG A 121 -14.37 -11.39 1.31
N HIS A 122 -14.73 -12.48 0.62
CA HIS A 122 -13.85 -13.12 -0.37
C HIS A 122 -13.51 -12.16 -1.52
N LEU A 123 -14.49 -11.41 -2.04
CA LEU A 123 -14.26 -10.40 -3.09
C LEU A 123 -13.35 -9.25 -2.62
N LEU A 124 -13.60 -8.71 -1.42
CA LEU A 124 -12.85 -7.56 -0.89
C LEU A 124 -11.45 -7.92 -0.39
N SER A 125 -11.20 -9.18 -0.04
CA SER A 125 -9.88 -9.70 0.38
C SER A 125 -9.11 -10.40 -0.74
N LEU A 126 -9.68 -10.50 -1.95
CA LEU A 126 -9.10 -11.15 -3.12
C LEU A 126 -8.80 -12.65 -2.91
N THR A 127 -9.73 -13.32 -2.23
CA THR A 127 -9.70 -14.77 -1.95
C THR A 127 -10.89 -15.53 -2.55
N ASP A 128 -11.59 -14.93 -3.50
CA ASP A 128 -12.78 -15.50 -4.17
C ASP A 128 -12.50 -16.65 -5.14
N GLY A 129 -11.28 -16.76 -5.66
CA GLY A 129 -10.86 -17.85 -6.54
C GLY A 129 -11.36 -17.76 -7.99
N LEU A 130 -11.90 -16.60 -8.42
CA LEU A 130 -12.21 -16.33 -9.83
C LEU A 130 -10.93 -16.18 -10.67
N GLN A 131 -10.99 -16.60 -11.93
CA GLN A 131 -9.93 -16.38 -12.91
C GLN A 131 -9.66 -14.88 -13.10
N ALA A 132 -8.40 -14.45 -12.95
CA ALA A 132 -7.97 -13.11 -13.34
C ALA A 132 -8.10 -12.88 -14.86
N ASP A 133 -8.26 -11.62 -15.30
CA ASP A 133 -8.36 -11.30 -16.72
C ASP A 133 -7.03 -11.50 -17.46
N GLU A 134 -6.88 -12.64 -18.14
CA GLU A 134 -5.73 -13.01 -18.97
C GLU A 134 -5.53 -12.07 -20.19
N GLY A 135 -6.49 -11.17 -20.48
CA GLY A 135 -6.52 -10.28 -21.65
C GLY A 135 -5.52 -9.11 -21.65
N GLY A 136 -4.69 -8.95 -20.62
CA GLY A 136 -3.55 -8.03 -20.63
C GLY A 136 -3.88 -6.56 -20.33
N GLY A 137 -4.39 -6.28 -19.13
CA GLY A 137 -4.44 -4.92 -18.56
C GLY A 137 -5.79 -4.18 -18.69
N GLY A 138 -6.80 -4.82 -19.28
CA GLY A 138 -8.18 -4.35 -19.20
C GLY A 138 -8.76 -4.46 -17.78
N SER A 139 -9.78 -3.65 -17.49
CA SER A 139 -10.74 -3.96 -16.44
C SER A 139 -11.97 -4.53 -17.13
N PRO A 140 -12.45 -5.74 -16.79
CA PRO A 140 -13.63 -6.30 -17.44
C PRO A 140 -14.88 -5.48 -17.12
N THR A 141 -15.87 -5.50 -18.03
CA THR A 141 -17.24 -5.07 -17.72
C THR A 141 -17.81 -5.91 -16.58
N TYR A 142 -18.79 -5.40 -15.87
CA TYR A 142 -19.43 -6.13 -14.77
C TYR A 142 -19.99 -7.47 -15.24
N ALA A 143 -20.64 -7.48 -16.41
CA ALA A 143 -21.17 -8.70 -17.04
C ALA A 143 -20.07 -9.72 -17.41
N ASN A 144 -18.87 -9.27 -17.82
CA ASN A 144 -17.75 -10.17 -18.11
C ASN A 144 -17.10 -10.67 -16.83
N ALA A 145 -16.97 -9.83 -15.81
CA ALA A 145 -16.40 -10.20 -14.51
C ALA A 145 -17.20 -11.32 -13.84
N ILE A 146 -18.54 -11.19 -13.76
CA ILE A 146 -19.40 -12.24 -13.17
C ILE A 146 -19.37 -13.55 -13.99
N ALA A 147 -19.04 -13.48 -15.27
CA ALA A 147 -18.92 -14.63 -16.16
C ALA A 147 -17.59 -15.39 -16.01
N MET A 148 -16.51 -14.76 -15.54
CA MET A 148 -15.20 -15.41 -15.34
C MET A 148 -15.34 -16.68 -14.48
N PRO A 149 -14.74 -17.82 -14.85
CA PRO A 149 -14.89 -19.07 -14.10
C PRO A 149 -14.20 -18.98 -12.73
N ALA A 150 -14.68 -19.77 -11.76
CA ALA A 150 -13.91 -20.05 -10.55
C ALA A 150 -12.89 -21.15 -10.84
N LEU A 151 -11.62 -20.90 -10.50
CA LEU A 151 -10.51 -21.85 -10.66
C LEU A 151 -10.10 -22.49 -9.33
N HIS A 152 -10.48 -21.87 -8.21
CA HIS A 152 -10.17 -22.31 -6.86
C HIS A 152 -11.40 -22.23 -5.95
N GLU A 153 -11.40 -23.00 -4.87
CA GLU A 153 -12.42 -22.90 -3.82
C GLU A 153 -12.25 -21.55 -3.07
N PRO A 154 -13.33 -20.79 -2.80
CA PRO A 154 -13.21 -19.50 -2.12
C PRO A 154 -12.56 -19.66 -0.74
N GLY A 155 -11.64 -18.76 -0.41
CA GLY A 155 -10.84 -18.85 0.82
C GLY A 155 -9.71 -19.88 0.77
N THR A 156 -9.29 -20.36 -0.42
CA THR A 156 -8.14 -21.30 -0.57
C THR A 156 -6.99 -20.78 -1.46
N PHE A 157 -7.21 -19.72 -2.23
CA PHE A 157 -6.21 -19.09 -3.10
C PHE A 157 -6.33 -17.56 -3.00
N TRP A 158 -5.25 -16.85 -3.32
CA TRP A 158 -5.23 -15.38 -3.35
C TRP A 158 -4.62 -14.91 -4.67
N GLU A 159 -5.32 -14.04 -5.40
CA GLU A 159 -4.85 -13.48 -6.66
C GLU A 159 -5.23 -12.01 -6.80
N TYR A 160 -4.25 -11.16 -7.13
CA TYR A 160 -4.49 -9.73 -7.27
C TYR A 160 -5.05 -9.39 -8.66
N GLY A 161 -6.31 -8.94 -8.72
CA GLY A 161 -6.98 -8.68 -9.99
C GLY A 161 -8.06 -7.60 -9.96
N ALA A 162 -8.57 -7.26 -11.15
CA ALA A 162 -9.72 -6.38 -11.32
C ALA A 162 -11.06 -7.12 -11.19
N VAL A 163 -11.10 -8.41 -11.57
CA VAL A 163 -12.32 -9.24 -11.61
C VAL A 163 -13.12 -9.19 -10.29
N PRO A 164 -12.54 -9.39 -9.10
CA PRO A 164 -13.32 -9.42 -7.86
C PRO A 164 -13.96 -8.07 -7.53
N TYR A 165 -13.29 -6.96 -7.85
CA TYR A 165 -13.81 -5.61 -7.68
C TYR A 165 -14.96 -5.29 -8.64
N GLN A 166 -14.89 -5.75 -9.89
CA GLN A 166 -15.97 -5.59 -10.86
C GLN A 166 -17.19 -6.46 -10.50
N CYS A 167 -16.97 -7.66 -9.94
CA CYS A 167 -18.02 -8.47 -9.33
C CYS A 167 -18.66 -7.79 -8.10
N PHE A 168 -17.85 -7.20 -7.22
CA PHE A 168 -18.34 -6.42 -6.07
C PHE A 168 -19.14 -5.19 -6.55
N GLY A 169 -18.74 -4.56 -7.65
CA GLY A 169 -19.47 -3.48 -8.28
C GLY A 169 -20.87 -3.88 -8.74
N GLU A 170 -21.00 -5.02 -9.45
CA GLU A 170 -22.32 -5.54 -9.86
C GLU A 170 -23.19 -5.92 -8.65
N PHE A 171 -22.58 -6.52 -7.64
CA PHE A 171 -23.26 -6.85 -6.38
C PHE A 171 -23.81 -5.59 -5.69
N MET A 172 -22.96 -4.57 -5.48
CA MET A 172 -23.37 -3.30 -4.86
C MET A 172 -24.40 -2.56 -5.71
N ARG A 173 -24.23 -2.51 -7.04
CA ARG A 173 -25.21 -1.90 -7.97
C ARG A 173 -26.60 -2.54 -7.86
N ARG A 174 -26.68 -3.86 -7.60
CA ARG A 174 -27.96 -4.55 -7.34
C ARG A 174 -28.52 -4.26 -5.95
N LYS A 175 -27.67 -4.15 -4.93
CA LYS A 175 -28.04 -3.86 -3.53
C LYS A 175 -28.53 -2.43 -3.31
N LEU A 176 -27.93 -1.47 -4.01
CA LEU A 176 -28.21 -0.03 -3.90
C LEU A 176 -29.40 0.44 -4.74
N ALA A 177 -29.80 -0.34 -5.76
CA ALA A 177 -30.91 0.03 -6.63
C ALA A 177 -32.27 -0.07 -5.90
N PRO A 178 -33.21 0.87 -6.11
CA PRO A 178 -33.15 1.97 -7.07
C PRO A 178 -32.71 3.32 -6.46
N GLU A 179 -32.15 3.34 -5.25
CA GLU A 179 -31.82 4.58 -4.53
C GLU A 179 -30.56 5.26 -5.11
N PHE A 180 -29.55 4.46 -5.46
CA PHE A 180 -28.35 4.91 -6.17
C PHE A 180 -28.22 4.19 -7.52
N ALA A 181 -27.65 4.87 -8.51
CA ALA A 181 -27.38 4.32 -9.83
C ALA A 181 -26.18 3.35 -9.82
N ASP A 182 -25.12 3.68 -9.07
CA ASP A 182 -23.90 2.89 -8.99
C ASP A 182 -23.16 3.06 -7.62
N PRO A 183 -22.10 2.27 -7.35
CA PRO A 183 -21.35 2.36 -6.08
C PRO A 183 -20.52 3.65 -5.90
N VAL A 184 -20.23 4.39 -6.98
CA VAL A 184 -19.51 5.68 -6.92
C VAL A 184 -20.46 6.78 -6.45
N GLU A 185 -21.71 6.80 -6.89
CA GLU A 185 -22.73 7.72 -6.37
C GLU A 185 -22.96 7.52 -4.87
N TYR A 186 -23.04 6.26 -4.42
CA TYR A 186 -23.15 5.92 -2.98
C TYR A 186 -21.90 6.34 -2.18
N LEU A 187 -20.69 6.19 -2.75
CA LEU A 187 -19.45 6.71 -2.16
C LEU A 187 -19.47 8.25 -2.05
N GLN A 188 -19.98 8.95 -3.07
CA GLN A 188 -20.08 10.41 -3.09
C GLN A 188 -20.99 10.90 -1.96
N ASP A 189 -22.22 10.40 -1.90
CA ASP A 189 -23.23 10.80 -0.91
C ASP A 189 -22.80 10.47 0.54
N ARG A 190 -22.39 9.22 0.80
CA ARG A 190 -22.12 8.76 2.18
C ARG A 190 -20.78 9.20 2.74
N ILE A 191 -19.78 9.50 1.91
CA ILE A 191 -18.43 9.86 2.37
C ILE A 191 -17.99 11.20 1.82
N LEU A 192 -17.90 11.35 0.50
CA LEU A 192 -17.15 12.44 -0.12
C LEU A 192 -17.80 13.81 0.11
N ASP A 193 -19.13 13.91 -0.06
CA ASP A 193 -19.90 15.12 0.26
C ASP A 193 -19.80 15.49 1.75
N THR A 194 -19.73 14.49 2.63
CA THR A 194 -19.66 14.70 4.09
C THR A 194 -18.29 15.18 4.55
N ILE A 195 -17.21 14.66 3.96
CA ILE A 195 -15.86 15.19 4.22
C ILE A 195 -15.55 16.44 3.39
N GLY A 196 -16.31 16.71 2.33
CA GLY A 196 -16.09 17.82 1.40
C GLY A 196 -14.98 17.54 0.38
N ALA A 197 -14.72 16.28 0.07
CA ALA A 197 -13.69 15.85 -0.88
C ALA A 197 -14.26 15.66 -2.30
N THR A 198 -13.43 15.90 -3.31
CA THR A 198 -13.82 15.81 -4.72
C THR A 198 -12.78 15.10 -5.59
N TYR A 199 -13.26 14.39 -6.61
CA TYR A 199 -12.45 13.80 -7.68
C TYR A 199 -12.81 14.46 -9.03
N SER A 200 -11.89 14.49 -10.00
CA SER A 200 -12.18 15.13 -11.30
C SER A 200 -12.95 14.22 -12.26
N GLU A 201 -12.62 12.93 -12.22
CA GLU A 201 -13.15 11.92 -13.14
C GLU A 201 -13.09 10.54 -12.46
N TRP A 202 -14.09 9.72 -12.76
CA TRP A 202 -14.07 8.28 -12.55
C TRP A 202 -14.17 7.60 -13.91
N SER A 203 -13.32 6.60 -14.16
CA SER A 203 -13.36 5.85 -15.42
C SER A 203 -14.53 4.86 -15.42
N TYR A 204 -15.27 4.78 -16.53
CA TYR A 204 -16.38 3.85 -16.72
C TYR A 204 -16.04 2.80 -17.80
N GLY A 205 -16.57 1.59 -17.62
CA GLY A 205 -16.51 0.51 -18.60
C GLY A 205 -17.43 0.76 -19.80
N THR A 206 -17.27 -0.04 -20.85
CA THR A 206 -18.10 0.04 -22.08
C THR A 206 -19.56 -0.38 -21.86
N ASP A 207 -19.86 -0.98 -20.70
CA ASP A 207 -21.18 -1.30 -20.18
C ASP A 207 -21.83 -0.14 -19.40
N GLY A 208 -21.11 0.97 -19.20
CA GLY A 208 -21.61 2.13 -18.46
C GLY A 208 -21.54 2.00 -16.94
N ASN A 209 -20.80 1.02 -16.41
CA ASN A 209 -20.56 0.85 -14.98
C ASN A 209 -19.17 1.40 -14.58
N PRO A 210 -18.99 1.93 -13.35
CA PRO A 210 -17.70 2.48 -12.93
C PRO A 210 -16.66 1.37 -12.76
N LEU A 211 -15.40 1.65 -13.12
CA LEU A 211 -14.27 0.78 -12.81
C LEU A 211 -13.96 0.89 -11.31
N LEU A 212 -14.14 -0.21 -10.57
CA LEU A 212 -13.87 -0.22 -9.13
C LEU A 212 -12.38 -0.48 -8.85
N ASP A 213 -11.69 -1.19 -9.75
CA ASP A 213 -10.29 -1.56 -9.52
C ASP A 213 -9.31 -0.39 -9.75
N ARG A 214 -9.69 0.65 -10.49
CA ARG A 214 -8.83 1.78 -10.89
C ARG A 214 -9.64 2.98 -11.41
N GLY A 215 -8.96 4.01 -11.91
CA GLY A 215 -9.56 5.01 -12.80
C GLY A 215 -10.20 6.22 -12.12
N SER A 216 -10.05 6.36 -10.79
CA SER A 216 -10.37 7.60 -10.08
C SER A 216 -9.18 8.58 -10.08
N ARG A 217 -9.45 9.87 -10.26
CA ARG A 217 -8.44 10.94 -10.35
C ARG A 217 -8.65 12.02 -9.29
N TRP A 218 -7.61 12.30 -8.52
CA TRP A 218 -7.70 13.11 -7.29
C TRP A 218 -6.61 14.19 -7.22
N LEU A 219 -6.94 15.33 -6.62
CA LEU A 219 -5.92 16.22 -6.05
C LEU A 219 -5.30 15.55 -4.82
N ALA A 220 -4.06 15.93 -4.51
CA ALA A 220 -3.39 15.50 -3.29
C ALA A 220 -4.16 15.88 -2.01
N SER A 221 -4.72 17.10 -1.94
CA SER A 221 -5.47 17.58 -0.77
C SER A 221 -6.68 16.70 -0.43
N GLU A 222 -7.44 16.31 -1.45
CA GLU A 222 -8.70 15.57 -1.31
C GLU A 222 -8.44 14.10 -0.92
N TRP A 223 -7.39 13.49 -1.50
CA TRP A 223 -7.06 12.09 -1.22
C TRP A 223 -6.37 11.91 0.14
N ILE A 224 -5.52 12.86 0.58
CA ILE A 224 -4.99 12.82 1.96
C ILE A 224 -6.08 13.08 3.01
N GLN A 225 -7.08 13.90 2.69
CA GLN A 225 -8.24 14.15 3.54
C GLN A 225 -9.11 12.89 3.72
N TYR A 226 -9.31 12.10 2.66
CA TYR A 226 -9.88 10.75 2.80
C TYR A 226 -9.02 9.87 3.71
N GLY A 227 -7.69 9.90 3.56
CA GLY A 227 -6.77 9.21 4.47
C GLY A 227 -6.91 9.62 5.93
N GLU A 228 -7.23 10.88 6.21
CA GLU A 228 -7.49 11.38 7.57
C GLU A 228 -8.78 10.81 8.16
N LEU A 229 -9.87 10.70 7.38
CA LEU A 229 -11.08 9.98 7.81
C LEU A 229 -10.75 8.52 8.18
N VAL A 230 -9.95 7.85 7.36
CA VAL A 230 -9.50 6.46 7.57
C VAL A 230 -8.65 6.34 8.85
N ARG A 231 -7.76 7.32 9.09
CA ARG A 231 -6.93 7.43 10.30
C ARG A 231 -7.75 7.63 11.56
N LEU A 232 -8.77 8.47 11.50
CA LEU A 232 -9.69 8.75 12.60
C LEU A 232 -10.73 7.63 12.82
N GLY A 233 -10.63 6.51 12.09
CA GLY A 233 -11.50 5.35 12.24
C GLY A 233 -12.93 5.64 11.83
N GLY A 234 -13.13 6.44 10.77
CA GLY A 234 -14.44 6.85 10.29
C GLY A 234 -15.07 8.00 11.06
N PHE A 235 -14.41 8.57 12.08
CA PHE A 235 -14.86 9.81 12.72
C PHE A 235 -14.45 11.04 11.90
N TRP A 236 -15.38 11.96 11.68
CA TRP A 236 -15.10 13.21 10.96
C TRP A 236 -15.32 14.44 11.87
N PRO A 237 -14.28 15.21 12.21
CA PRO A 237 -14.40 16.39 13.07
C PRO A 237 -15.32 17.49 12.50
N GLY A 238 -15.48 17.56 11.17
CA GLY A 238 -16.31 18.56 10.50
C GLY A 238 -17.82 18.40 10.79
N THR A 239 -18.29 17.17 10.98
CA THR A 239 -19.67 16.87 11.42
C THR A 239 -19.76 16.63 12.92
N GLY A 240 -18.67 16.14 13.54
CA GLY A 240 -18.69 15.61 14.90
C GLY A 240 -19.29 14.21 15.00
N GLU A 241 -19.43 13.51 13.87
CA GLU A 241 -20.08 12.20 13.76
C GLU A 241 -19.10 11.12 13.29
N ARG A 242 -19.47 9.85 13.52
CA ARG A 242 -18.75 8.69 12.99
C ARG A 242 -19.49 8.17 11.76
N ILE A 243 -18.95 8.49 10.58
CA ILE A 243 -19.47 8.11 9.26
C ILE A 243 -19.36 6.59 9.04
N VAL A 244 -18.25 5.98 9.49
CA VAL A 244 -18.00 4.54 9.35
C VAL A 244 -17.75 3.92 10.72
N PRO A 245 -18.48 2.86 11.12
CA PRO A 245 -18.21 2.17 12.39
C PRO A 245 -16.74 1.74 12.50
N GLN A 246 -16.14 1.98 13.67
CA GLN A 246 -14.71 1.76 13.85
C GLN A 246 -14.38 0.28 13.76
N GLU A 247 -15.29 -0.57 14.24
CA GLU A 247 -15.22 -2.03 14.23
C GLU A 247 -15.17 -2.62 12.81
N LEU A 248 -15.70 -1.89 11.82
CA LEU A 248 -15.67 -2.28 10.40
C LEU A 248 -14.38 -1.81 9.73
N MET A 249 -13.87 -0.63 10.11
CA MET A 249 -12.54 -0.16 9.73
C MET A 249 -11.44 -1.08 10.29
N ASP A 250 -11.56 -1.48 11.56
CA ASP A 250 -10.61 -2.36 12.23
C ASP A 250 -10.64 -3.78 11.64
N GLN A 251 -11.80 -4.24 11.15
CA GLN A 251 -11.94 -5.45 10.33
C GLN A 251 -11.28 -5.32 8.95
N ALA A 252 -11.38 -4.15 8.30
CA ALA A 252 -10.74 -3.91 7.01
C ALA A 252 -9.21 -4.02 7.07
N PHE A 253 -8.62 -3.84 8.26
CA PHE A 253 -7.19 -3.92 8.49
C PHE A 253 -6.74 -5.23 9.15
N GLN A 254 -7.63 -6.20 9.33
CA GLN A 254 -7.21 -7.56 9.68
C GLN A 254 -6.65 -8.27 8.44
N PRO A 255 -5.50 -8.96 8.54
CA PRO A 255 -4.98 -9.73 7.43
C PRO A 255 -5.91 -10.85 6.97
N SER A 256 -5.91 -11.13 5.67
CA SER A 256 -6.49 -12.33 5.10
C SER A 256 -5.75 -13.57 5.60
N PRO A 257 -6.43 -14.69 5.93
CA PRO A 257 -5.79 -15.93 6.37
C PRO A 257 -4.75 -16.52 5.39
N ILE A 258 -4.77 -16.13 4.11
CA ILE A 258 -3.85 -16.57 3.06
C ILE A 258 -2.83 -15.49 2.69
N LYS A 259 -3.11 -14.21 2.98
CA LYS A 259 -2.26 -13.07 2.62
C LYS A 259 -2.14 -12.14 3.83
N ASP A 260 -1.04 -12.29 4.54
CA ASP A 260 -0.74 -11.65 5.83
C ASP A 260 -0.47 -10.12 5.74
N ASP A 261 -0.25 -9.61 4.53
CA ASP A 261 -0.07 -8.18 4.23
C ASP A 261 -1.25 -7.57 3.42
N TYR A 262 -2.41 -8.25 3.35
CA TYR A 262 -3.59 -7.74 2.65
C TYR A 262 -4.87 -7.94 3.46
N GLY A 263 -5.61 -6.85 3.68
CA GLY A 263 -6.89 -6.84 4.38
C GLY A 263 -8.09 -6.79 3.44
N LEU A 264 -9.15 -6.07 3.83
CA LEU A 264 -10.28 -5.78 2.95
C LEU A 264 -9.94 -4.52 2.14
N THR A 265 -9.40 -4.69 0.94
CA THR A 265 -9.02 -3.61 -0.01
C THR A 265 -7.82 -2.74 0.36
N TRP A 266 -7.12 -3.05 1.45
CA TRP A 266 -5.93 -2.34 1.93
C TRP A 266 -4.71 -3.26 1.97
N TRP A 267 -3.55 -2.73 1.59
CA TRP A 267 -2.26 -3.36 1.94
C TRP A 267 -1.93 -3.04 3.39
N LEU A 268 -1.32 -3.99 4.08
CA LEU A 268 -0.98 -3.92 5.51
C LEU A 268 0.53 -4.00 5.70
N ALA A 269 0.99 -3.58 6.88
CA ALA A 269 2.35 -3.79 7.32
C ALA A 269 2.78 -5.27 7.25
N PRO A 270 3.82 -5.64 6.47
CA PRO A 270 4.40 -6.96 6.56
C PRO A 270 5.02 -7.13 7.97
N PRO A 271 4.72 -8.22 8.69
CA PRO A 271 5.27 -8.41 10.03
C PRO A 271 6.81 -8.40 10.06
N GLY A 272 7.39 -7.57 10.93
CA GLY A 272 8.84 -7.59 11.20
C GLY A 272 9.71 -6.71 10.30
N VAL A 273 9.14 -5.83 9.46
CA VAL A 273 9.93 -4.79 8.77
C VAL A 273 10.33 -3.70 9.78
N ALA A 274 11.65 -3.53 9.99
CA ALA A 274 12.19 -2.47 10.84
C ALA A 274 11.85 -1.07 10.29
N GLY A 275 11.75 -0.05 11.15
CA GLY A 275 11.31 1.31 10.80
C GLY A 275 9.80 1.44 10.47
N TYR A 276 9.15 0.35 10.07
CA TYR A 276 7.78 0.34 9.56
C TYR A 276 6.73 0.18 10.68
N PRO A 277 5.84 1.16 10.92
CA PRO A 277 4.84 1.05 11.98
C PRO A 277 3.87 -0.09 11.70
N CYS A 278 3.71 -0.98 12.69
CA CYS A 278 2.97 -2.23 12.53
C CYS A 278 1.47 -2.08 12.24
N ASP A 279 0.90 -0.89 12.48
CA ASP A 279 -0.48 -0.53 12.17
C ASP A 279 -0.61 0.33 10.90
N THR A 280 0.46 0.45 10.12
CA THR A 280 0.42 1.13 8.82
C THR A 280 -0.43 0.34 7.83
N VAL A 281 -1.38 1.02 7.21
CA VAL A 281 -2.15 0.51 6.09
C VAL A 281 -2.00 1.43 4.88
N VAL A 282 -2.05 0.86 3.67
CA VAL A 282 -1.66 1.57 2.44
C VAL A 282 -2.68 1.34 1.33
N ALA A 283 -3.22 2.43 0.79
CA ALA A 283 -3.86 2.42 -0.53
C ALA A 283 -2.77 2.59 -1.59
N ARG A 284 -2.64 1.64 -2.52
CA ARG A 284 -1.48 1.51 -3.42
C ARG A 284 -1.89 1.37 -4.88
N GLY A 285 -1.43 2.31 -5.70
CA GLY A 285 -1.54 2.33 -7.15
C GLY A 285 -0.27 1.91 -7.88
N ALA A 286 -0.39 1.69 -9.20
CA ALA A 286 0.75 1.44 -10.08
C ALA A 286 1.70 2.65 -10.11
N GLY A 287 3.00 2.41 -10.19
CA GLY A 287 4.02 3.47 -10.18
C GLY A 287 4.11 4.26 -8.87
N THR A 288 3.79 3.66 -7.73
CA THR A 288 3.92 4.27 -6.38
C THR A 288 2.98 5.46 -6.09
N GLN A 289 1.75 5.42 -6.62
CA GLN A 289 0.66 6.19 -6.00
C GLN A 289 0.39 5.56 -4.62
N LEU A 290 0.58 6.31 -3.54
CA LEU A 290 0.58 5.78 -2.18
C LEU A 290 -0.16 6.72 -1.23
N LEU A 291 -1.05 6.16 -0.42
CA LEU A 291 -1.64 6.81 0.74
C LEU A 291 -1.42 5.91 1.94
N TYR A 292 -0.44 6.24 2.78
CA TYR A 292 -0.17 5.58 4.05
C TYR A 292 -1.04 6.18 5.14
N VAL A 293 -1.67 5.33 5.95
CA VAL A 293 -2.41 5.72 7.15
C VAL A 293 -1.78 5.00 8.35
N ILE A 294 -1.35 5.77 9.34
CA ILE A 294 -0.59 5.28 10.50
C ILE A 294 -1.23 5.85 11.77
N ARG A 295 -2.07 5.05 12.45
CA ARG A 295 -2.88 5.54 13.56
C ARG A 295 -2.05 5.77 14.82
N SER A 296 -1.08 4.90 15.09
CA SER A 296 -0.13 4.95 16.21
C SER A 296 0.67 6.26 16.24
N ARG A 297 1.12 6.73 15.07
CA ARG A 297 1.82 8.01 14.89
C ARG A 297 0.89 9.21 14.65
N LYS A 298 -0.42 8.99 14.56
CA LYS A 298 -1.41 9.98 14.10
C LYS A 298 -1.05 10.61 12.74
N THR A 299 -0.48 9.83 11.82
CA THR A 299 0.05 10.32 10.55
C THR A 299 -0.72 9.81 9.34
N VAL A 300 -0.86 10.66 8.32
CA VAL A 300 -1.20 10.28 6.95
C VAL A 300 -0.10 10.80 6.03
N ILE A 301 0.38 9.97 5.10
CA ILE A 301 1.38 10.35 4.09
C ILE A 301 0.79 10.06 2.73
N LEU A 302 0.75 11.06 1.85
CA LEU A 302 0.34 10.90 0.46
C LEU A 302 1.54 11.13 -0.46
N ARG A 303 1.64 10.27 -1.48
CA ARG A 303 2.56 10.41 -2.61
C ARG A 303 1.81 10.10 -3.91
N GLN A 304 1.90 11.01 -4.88
CA GLN A 304 1.42 10.82 -6.25
C GLN A 304 2.59 10.96 -7.23
N THR A 305 2.58 10.20 -8.33
CA THR A 305 3.65 10.17 -9.36
C THR A 305 3.09 10.22 -10.79
N THR A 306 3.96 10.45 -11.77
CA THR A 306 3.61 10.42 -13.21
C THR A 306 3.81 9.08 -13.90
N GLN A 307 4.39 8.08 -13.25
CA GLN A 307 4.78 6.82 -13.90
C GLN A 307 3.81 5.68 -13.62
N ILE A 308 3.82 4.67 -14.50
CA ILE A 308 2.99 3.45 -14.40
C ILE A 308 3.88 2.19 -14.31
N TRP A 309 5.08 2.22 -14.90
CA TRP A 309 5.84 1.02 -15.30
C TRP A 309 7.14 0.76 -14.51
N HIS A 310 7.39 1.45 -13.41
CA HIS A 310 8.57 1.22 -12.58
C HIS A 310 8.21 0.80 -11.15
N GLY A 311 8.81 -0.31 -10.71
CA GLY A 311 8.82 -0.78 -9.33
C GLY A 311 7.51 -1.36 -8.79
N TRP A 312 7.42 -2.69 -8.70
CA TRP A 312 6.45 -3.38 -7.83
C TRP A 312 6.86 -3.35 -6.35
N ASN A 313 7.68 -2.38 -5.92
CA ASN A 313 8.10 -2.22 -4.53
C ASN A 313 6.85 -2.14 -3.65
N TYR A 314 6.71 -3.11 -2.75
CA TYR A 314 5.51 -3.33 -1.93
C TYR A 314 5.17 -2.12 -1.07
N VAL A 315 6.24 -1.48 -0.62
CA VAL A 315 6.32 -0.33 0.25
C VAL A 315 7.47 0.53 -0.27
N ASP A 316 7.31 1.85 -0.18
CA ASP A 316 8.39 2.82 -0.37
C ASP A 316 9.09 3.02 0.98
N THR A 317 9.98 2.09 1.34
CA THR A 317 10.64 2.12 2.66
C THR A 317 11.54 3.35 2.79
N VAL A 318 12.24 3.72 1.71
CA VAL A 318 13.12 4.90 1.68
C VAL A 318 12.35 6.17 2.06
N LEU A 319 11.14 6.38 1.53
CA LEU A 319 10.32 7.54 1.90
C LEU A 319 9.93 7.55 3.39
N LEU A 320 9.67 6.37 3.97
CA LEU A 320 9.27 6.24 5.37
C LEU A 320 10.47 6.37 6.31
N ASP A 321 11.61 5.77 5.98
CA ASP A 321 12.87 5.88 6.72
C ASP A 321 13.33 7.36 6.76
N LEU A 322 13.19 8.08 5.64
CA LEU A 322 13.47 9.52 5.56
C LEU A 322 12.54 10.38 6.43
N LEU A 323 11.28 9.99 6.60
CA LEU A 323 10.32 10.72 7.45
C LEU A 323 10.44 10.38 8.93
N PHE A 324 10.86 9.14 9.23
CA PHE A 324 10.77 8.52 10.53
C PHE A 324 12.12 7.99 11.02
N VAL A 325 13.16 8.84 10.96
CA VAL A 325 14.46 8.61 11.59
C VAL A 325 14.24 8.15 13.03
N GLU A 326 14.70 6.96 13.41
CA GLU A 326 14.69 6.53 14.82
C GLU A 326 15.78 7.31 15.57
N ASP A 327 15.43 7.97 16.69
CA ASP A 327 16.44 8.52 17.60
C ASP A 327 17.29 7.37 18.18
N ASP A 328 18.48 7.10 17.64
CA ASP A 328 19.49 6.33 18.36
C ASP A 328 19.94 7.20 19.56
N PRO A 329 19.81 6.74 20.82
CA PRO A 329 20.27 7.50 21.98
C PRO A 329 21.79 7.74 22.05
N GLN A 330 22.56 7.29 21.05
CA GLN A 330 23.98 7.62 20.85
C GLN A 330 24.22 8.78 19.86
N ASP A 331 23.17 9.30 19.21
CA ASP A 331 23.35 10.12 18.01
C ASP A 331 23.98 11.50 18.30
N ASN A 332 25.13 11.73 17.67
CA ASN A 332 25.99 12.88 17.83
C ASN A 332 26.60 13.25 16.46
N CYS A 333 25.86 12.95 15.38
CA CYS A 333 26.34 12.99 14.00
C CYS A 333 26.62 14.42 13.49
N PRO A 334 27.85 14.72 13.03
CA PRO A 334 28.13 15.95 12.29
C PRO A 334 27.63 15.85 10.84
N PRO A 335 27.38 16.98 10.15
CA PRO A 335 26.96 16.97 8.74
C PRO A 335 28.04 16.33 7.85
N ALA A 336 27.59 15.50 6.89
CA ALA A 336 28.48 14.74 6.01
C ALA A 336 29.50 15.63 5.28
N PRO A 337 30.80 15.25 5.23
CA PRO A 337 31.81 16.00 4.50
C PRO A 337 31.56 15.92 2.99
N ALA A 338 31.87 16.99 2.26
CA ALA A 338 31.60 17.15 0.82
C ALA A 338 32.52 16.32 -0.11
N GLY A 339 32.81 15.06 0.25
CA GLY A 339 33.50 14.07 -0.57
C GLY A 339 32.51 13.17 -1.29
N GLY A 340 32.37 13.33 -2.61
CA GLY A 340 31.51 12.48 -3.43
C GLY A 340 32.01 11.04 -3.54
N LEU A 341 31.10 10.13 -3.89
CA LEU A 341 31.37 8.71 -4.09
C LEU A 341 32.38 8.52 -5.25
N THR A 342 33.47 7.79 -5.04
CA THR A 342 34.39 7.42 -6.13
C THR A 342 34.19 5.96 -6.51
N VAL A 343 33.92 5.70 -7.79
CA VAL A 343 33.72 4.33 -8.32
C VAL A 343 34.92 3.92 -9.18
N GLU A 344 35.60 2.83 -8.81
CA GLU A 344 36.61 2.18 -9.65
C GLU A 344 36.17 0.76 -10.01
N ARG A 345 36.49 0.30 -11.23
CA ARG A 345 36.15 -1.06 -11.69
C ARG A 345 37.40 -1.92 -11.74
N THR A 346 37.36 -3.09 -11.11
CA THR A 346 38.47 -4.04 -11.12
C THR A 346 37.98 -5.43 -11.51
N GLY A 347 38.07 -5.75 -12.80
CA GLY A 347 37.59 -7.04 -13.33
C GLY A 347 36.06 -7.17 -13.32
N SER A 348 35.56 -8.15 -12.57
CA SER A 348 34.15 -8.37 -12.27
C SER A 348 33.61 -7.44 -11.18
N ASP A 349 34.48 -6.72 -10.48
CA ASP A 349 34.13 -6.12 -9.19
C ASP A 349 34.00 -4.59 -9.34
N LEU A 350 33.04 -4.02 -8.61
CA LEU A 350 32.79 -2.58 -8.51
C LEU A 350 33.24 -2.11 -7.13
N MET A 351 34.25 -1.24 -7.10
CA MET A 351 34.86 -0.71 -5.88
C MET A 351 34.29 0.68 -5.58
N PHE A 352 33.84 0.90 -4.34
CA PHE A 352 33.28 2.18 -3.89
C PHE A 352 34.17 2.78 -2.80
N GLY A 353 34.68 3.98 -3.06
CA GLY A 353 35.45 4.79 -2.12
C GLY A 353 34.59 5.89 -1.51
N TRP A 354 34.59 5.95 -0.17
CA TRP A 354 33.98 7.01 0.63
C TRP A 354 34.84 7.24 1.89
N ASN A 355 34.86 8.47 2.44
CA ASN A 355 35.84 8.85 3.47
C ASN A 355 35.37 10.07 4.29
N PRO A 356 35.36 10.04 5.64
CA PRO A 356 35.42 8.90 6.59
C PRO A 356 33.99 8.53 7.09
N VAL A 357 33.71 7.62 8.05
CA VAL A 357 34.53 6.90 9.06
C VAL A 357 34.21 5.38 9.03
N GLN A 358 35.16 4.55 9.48
CA GLN A 358 35.06 3.08 9.53
C GLN A 358 33.87 2.53 10.37
N ASP A 359 33.34 3.33 11.30
CA ASP A 359 32.27 2.91 12.22
C ASP A 359 30.85 3.37 11.80
N ASP A 360 30.69 4.14 10.71
CA ASP A 360 29.41 4.83 10.38
C ASP A 360 28.63 4.28 9.18
N ILE A 361 28.89 3.03 8.76
CA ILE A 361 28.14 2.39 7.67
C ILE A 361 27.22 1.29 8.24
N SER A 362 25.93 1.59 8.35
CA SER A 362 24.88 0.58 8.30
C SER A 362 23.87 0.99 7.24
N GLY A 363 23.92 0.34 6.08
CA GLY A 363 23.03 0.65 4.97
C GLY A 363 22.83 -0.56 4.07
N SER A 364 21.59 -0.72 3.59
CA SER A 364 21.33 -1.58 2.44
C SER A 364 21.86 -0.88 1.19
N THR A 365 22.94 -1.41 0.62
CA THR A 365 23.42 -0.96 -0.70
C THR A 365 22.55 -1.53 -1.80
N GLU A 366 21.74 -0.66 -2.39
CA GLU A 366 20.96 -0.96 -3.58
C GLU A 366 21.78 -0.68 -4.83
N LEU A 367 21.97 -1.70 -5.66
CA LEU A 367 22.69 -1.61 -6.91
C LEU A 367 21.69 -1.66 -8.06
N LEU A 368 21.46 -0.51 -8.72
CA LEU A 368 20.63 -0.46 -9.91
C LEU A 368 21.49 -0.82 -11.13
N ALA A 369 21.15 -1.94 -11.78
CA ALA A 369 21.80 -2.39 -13.00
C ALA A 369 20.77 -2.45 -14.14
N GLY A 370 20.75 -1.40 -14.97
CA GLY A 370 19.69 -1.21 -15.97
C GLY A 370 18.33 -0.91 -15.32
N HIS A 371 17.46 -1.91 -15.19
CA HIS A 371 16.11 -1.77 -14.64
C HIS A 371 15.82 -2.67 -13.44
N GLU A 372 16.78 -3.48 -13.00
CA GLU A 372 16.62 -4.36 -11.85
C GLU A 372 17.33 -3.75 -10.62
N LEU A 373 16.66 -3.85 -9.47
CA LEU A 373 17.16 -3.42 -8.18
C LEU A 373 17.78 -4.62 -7.47
N TRP A 374 19.10 -4.67 -7.41
CA TRP A 374 19.83 -5.76 -6.76
C TRP A 374 20.22 -5.33 -5.33
N LYS A 375 19.84 -6.13 -4.33
CA LYS A 375 20.32 -5.96 -2.96
C LYS A 375 21.68 -6.65 -2.82
N ALA A 376 22.69 -5.91 -2.36
CA ALA A 376 23.95 -6.54 -1.95
C ALA A 376 23.71 -7.46 -0.74
N THR A 377 24.21 -8.70 -0.79
CA THR A 377 23.96 -9.71 0.25
C THR A 377 24.97 -9.72 1.38
N SER A 378 26.13 -9.11 1.15
CA SER A 378 27.09 -8.77 2.21
C SER A 378 27.90 -7.53 1.81
N PRO A 379 27.64 -6.36 2.42
CA PRO A 379 28.62 -5.27 2.44
C PRO A 379 29.75 -5.62 3.42
N ASP A 380 30.99 -5.58 2.95
CA ASP A 380 32.20 -5.63 3.79
C ASP A 380 32.96 -4.31 3.67
N PHE A 381 33.61 -3.86 4.74
CA PHE A 381 34.41 -2.64 4.74
C PHE A 381 35.84 -2.95 5.19
N SER A 382 36.68 -3.30 4.22
CA SER A 382 38.07 -3.68 4.41
C SER A 382 39.00 -2.81 3.55
N ASP A 383 40.21 -2.54 4.06
CA ASP A 383 41.22 -1.67 3.45
C ASP A 383 40.78 -0.24 3.10
N GLY A 384 39.73 0.27 3.75
CA GLY A 384 39.20 1.62 3.56
C GLY A 384 38.26 1.77 2.35
N GLN A 385 37.69 0.67 1.86
CA GLN A 385 36.76 0.63 0.74
C GLN A 385 35.52 -0.20 1.09
N LEU A 386 34.38 0.11 0.46
CA LEU A 386 33.16 -0.69 0.56
C LEU A 386 33.15 -1.75 -0.54
N HIS A 387 33.13 -3.01 -0.13
CA HIS A 387 33.05 -4.19 -0.99
C HIS A 387 31.61 -4.69 -1.00
N LEU A 388 31.03 -4.85 -2.19
CA LEU A 388 29.66 -5.31 -2.37
C LEU A 388 29.62 -6.67 -3.08
N THR A 389 29.07 -7.68 -2.40
CA THR A 389 28.75 -8.97 -3.03
C THR A 389 27.31 -8.98 -3.52
N LEU A 390 27.09 -9.40 -4.77
CA LEU A 390 25.77 -9.55 -5.40
C LEU A 390 25.40 -11.03 -5.50
N ASP A 391 24.13 -11.37 -5.19
CA ASP A 391 23.62 -12.73 -5.25
C ASP A 391 23.25 -13.15 -6.68
N GLY A 392 24.25 -13.40 -7.52
CA GLY A 392 24.05 -13.96 -8.86
C GLY A 392 25.06 -13.52 -9.91
N PRO A 393 24.91 -14.00 -11.16
CA PRO A 393 25.73 -13.52 -12.27
C PRO A 393 25.39 -12.07 -12.61
N MET A 394 26.42 -11.22 -12.75
CA MET A 394 26.32 -9.83 -13.21
C MET A 394 25.41 -9.70 -14.45
N PRO A 395 24.40 -8.81 -14.44
CA PRO A 395 23.59 -8.54 -15.62
C PRO A 395 24.46 -7.92 -16.73
N GLY A 396 24.33 -8.45 -17.95
CA GLY A 396 25.20 -8.09 -19.07
C GLY A 396 26.38 -9.06 -19.31
N GLY A 397 26.39 -10.23 -18.68
CA GLY A 397 27.25 -11.34 -19.11
C GLY A 397 27.05 -11.66 -20.60
N LEU A 398 28.07 -11.38 -21.41
CA LEU A 398 28.08 -11.68 -22.85
C LEU A 398 27.76 -13.16 -23.08
N ALA A 399 26.58 -13.44 -23.63
CA ALA A 399 26.33 -14.72 -24.26
C ALA A 399 27.30 -14.85 -25.45
N THR A 400 28.32 -15.69 -25.31
CA THR A 400 29.23 -16.04 -26.42
C THR A 400 28.52 -16.99 -27.37
N GLY A 401 27.48 -16.48 -28.04
CA GLY A 401 26.73 -17.12 -29.10
C GLY A 401 26.81 -16.28 -30.37
N GLU A 402 27.07 -16.90 -31.50
CA GLU A 402 27.27 -16.23 -32.78
C GLU A 402 25.96 -15.59 -33.30
N GLY A 403 25.74 -14.32 -32.96
CA GLY A 403 24.59 -13.53 -33.43
C GLY A 403 24.69 -12.09 -32.94
N GLY A 404 24.84 -11.14 -33.86
CA GLY A 404 25.18 -9.75 -33.52
C GLY A 404 24.08 -9.01 -32.77
N ALA A 405 24.31 -8.73 -31.49
CA ALA A 405 23.67 -7.64 -30.74
C ALA A 405 24.76 -6.64 -30.31
N GLU A 406 24.47 -5.34 -30.40
CA GLU A 406 25.42 -4.29 -30.01
C GLU A 406 25.70 -4.35 -28.50
N ALA A 407 26.97 -4.18 -28.11
CA ALA A 407 27.38 -4.16 -26.71
C ALA A 407 26.92 -2.85 -26.04
N GLY A 408 25.75 -2.90 -25.38
CA GLY A 408 25.22 -1.77 -24.63
C GLY A 408 26.11 -1.37 -23.44
N LEU A 409 26.29 -0.07 -23.25
CA LEU A 409 26.83 0.49 -22.01
C LEU A 409 25.80 0.29 -20.89
N VAL A 410 26.18 -0.45 -19.84
CA VAL A 410 25.40 -0.54 -18.61
C VAL A 410 25.83 0.58 -17.67
N PHE A 411 24.90 1.45 -17.30
CA PHE A 411 25.10 2.49 -16.30
C PHE A 411 24.62 1.96 -14.95
N TYR A 412 25.43 2.23 -13.91
CA TYR A 412 25.10 1.91 -12.53
C TYR A 412 24.91 3.21 -11.77
N LYS A 413 23.87 3.26 -10.93
CA LYS A 413 23.67 4.31 -9.94
C LYS A 413 23.68 3.63 -8.57
N VAL A 414 24.56 4.07 -7.69
CA VAL A 414 24.75 3.50 -6.36
C VAL A 414 24.58 4.63 -5.37
N ARG A 415 23.59 4.49 -4.49
CA ARG A 415 23.36 5.44 -3.40
C ARG A 415 23.78 4.73 -2.10
N ALA A 416 24.79 5.27 -1.44
CA ALA A 416 25.21 4.83 -0.13
C ALA A 416 24.58 5.72 0.94
N PHE A 417 24.23 5.15 2.08
CA PHE A 417 23.73 5.86 3.24
C PHE A 417 24.64 5.58 4.42
N ASP A 418 24.94 6.61 5.20
CA ASP A 418 25.58 6.42 6.51
C ASP A 418 24.52 6.06 7.58
N LYS A 419 24.99 5.75 8.80
CA LYS A 419 24.13 5.46 9.96
C LYS A 419 23.11 6.55 10.29
N CYS A 420 23.35 7.77 9.81
CA CYS A 420 22.57 8.97 10.08
C CYS A 420 21.69 9.36 8.87
N GLY A 421 21.57 8.48 7.86
CA GLY A 421 20.72 8.66 6.68
C GLY A 421 21.26 9.63 5.63
N ASN A 422 22.49 10.15 5.76
CA ASN A 422 23.07 11.03 4.74
C ASN A 422 23.38 10.22 3.48
N ALA A 423 22.85 10.66 2.33
CA ALA A 423 23.05 9.99 1.05
C ALA A 423 24.30 10.49 0.31
N GLY A 424 25.20 9.57 -0.06
CA GLY A 424 26.19 9.74 -1.12
C GLY A 424 25.71 9.08 -2.42
N GLU A 425 25.89 9.73 -3.56
CA GLU A 425 25.50 9.27 -4.91
C GLU A 425 26.69 9.34 -5.90
#